data_AF-A0A1V5A0A0-F1
#
_entry.id   AF-A0A1V5A0A0-F1
#
_cell.length_a   1.000
_cell.length_b   1.000
_cell.length_c   1.000
_cell.angle_alpha   90.00
_cell.angle_beta   90.00
_cell.angle_gamma   90.00
#
_symmetry.space_group_name_H-M   'P 1'
#
loop_
_entity.id
_entity.type
_entity.pdbx_description
1 polymer ?
#
loop_
_entity_poly.entity_id
_entity_poly.type
_entity_poly.pdbx_seq_one_letter_code
_entity_poly.pdbx_strand_id
1 'polypeptide(L)'
;MKQNTFYFLTGIIGLAEVGFFWISVVLRNPAIIVVTFILGVLLIYASRRTISDRTDDERSALITQKAGARTLEIFWILFFAISLGSLVMGFATPLGIPPPPKPFPRVPHDEPNLGYFGLLQMILLCGMVFLYIGFRVYYARKYGEWDKDEE
;
A
#
# COMPACT_ATOMS: atom_id res chain seq x y z
N MET A 1 -15.29 17.87 16.42
CA MET A 1 -16.08 17.03 15.50
C MET A 1 -16.39 15.68 16.15
N LYS A 2 -17.60 15.12 15.94
CA LYS A 2 -17.94 13.77 16.42
C LYS A 2 -17.14 12.72 15.62
N GLN A 3 -16.78 11.61 16.25
CA GLN A 3 -15.97 10.56 15.64
C GLN A 3 -16.58 9.99 14.34
N ASN A 4 -17.92 9.84 14.30
CA ASN A 4 -18.63 9.40 13.10
C ASN A 4 -18.48 10.37 11.91
N THR A 5 -18.48 11.67 12.19
CA THR A 5 -18.25 12.70 11.16
C THR A 5 -16.82 12.62 10.63
N PHE A 6 -15.85 12.28 11.48
CA PHE A 6 -14.45 12.13 11.06
C PHE A 6 -14.27 10.92 10.12
N TYR A 7 -14.88 9.78 10.44
CA TYR A 7 -14.86 8.62 9.54
C TYR A 7 -15.51 8.91 8.19
N PHE A 8 -16.66 9.60 8.19
CA PHE A 8 -17.33 10.01 6.95
C PHE A 8 -16.45 10.96 6.10
N LEU A 9 -15.82 11.96 6.75
CA LEU A 9 -14.97 12.93 6.08
C LEU A 9 -13.69 12.27 5.53
N THR A 10 -13.12 11.30 6.25
CA THR A 10 -11.99 10.49 5.78
C THR A 10 -12.37 9.66 4.56
N GLY A 11 -13.57 9.06 4.56
CA GLY A 11 -14.11 8.34 3.40
C GLY A 11 -14.26 9.23 2.16
N ILE A 12 -14.77 10.46 2.33
CA ILE A 12 -14.88 11.43 1.22
C ILE A 12 -13.51 11.82 0.69
N ILE A 13 -12.53 12.07 1.57
CA ILE A 13 -11.16 12.39 1.14
C ILE A 13 -10.57 11.24 0.32
N GLY A 14 -10.72 10.00 0.77
CA GLY A 14 -10.24 8.83 0.02
C GLY A 14 -10.92 8.68 -1.35
N LEU A 15 -12.23 8.92 -1.43
CA LEU A 15 -12.97 8.88 -2.70
C LEU A 15 -12.52 9.99 -3.66
N ALA A 16 -12.24 11.18 -3.13
CA ALA A 16 -11.69 12.28 -3.91
C ALA A 16 -10.28 11.96 -4.44
N GLU A 17 -9.41 11.34 -3.64
CA GLU A 17 -8.08 10.91 -4.07
C GLU A 17 -8.13 9.94 -5.26
N VAL A 18 -9.08 9.00 -5.29
CA VAL A 18 -9.28 8.11 -6.46
C VAL A 18 -9.66 8.91 -7.71
N GLY A 19 -10.50 9.94 -7.56
CA GLY A 19 -10.84 10.85 -8.66
C GLY A 19 -9.63 11.63 -9.17
N PHE A 20 -8.78 12.15 -8.28
CA PHE A 20 -7.55 12.83 -8.65
C PHE A 20 -6.50 11.90 -9.26
N PHE A 21 -6.46 10.64 -8.83
CA PHE A 21 -5.65 9.60 -9.46
C PHE A 21 -6.09 9.38 -10.91
N TRP A 22 -7.39 9.24 -11.15
CA TRP A 22 -7.93 9.13 -12.52
C TRP A 22 -7.52 10.34 -13.39
N ILE A 23 -7.65 11.55 -12.85
CA ILE A 23 -7.24 12.78 -13.54
C ILE A 23 -5.73 12.79 -13.83
N SER A 24 -4.90 12.34 -12.88
CA SER A 24 -3.45 12.24 -13.05
C SER A 24 -3.08 11.29 -14.19
N VAL A 25 -3.78 10.16 -14.31
CA VAL A 25 -3.61 9.21 -15.42
C VAL A 25 -4.01 9.83 -16.76
N VAL A 26 -5.18 10.50 -16.82
CA VAL A 26 -5.67 11.14 -18.06
C VAL A 26 -4.72 12.23 -18.55
N LEU A 27 -4.19 13.04 -17.63
CA LEU A 27 -3.25 14.12 -17.95
C LEU A 27 -1.80 13.66 -18.09
N ARG A 28 -1.52 12.37 -17.89
CA ARG A 28 -0.16 11.77 -17.85
C ARG A 28 0.82 12.55 -16.97
N ASN A 29 0.32 13.21 -15.92
CA ASN A 29 1.13 14.04 -15.04
C ASN A 29 1.18 13.43 -13.64
N PRO A 30 2.29 12.77 -13.26
CA PRO A 30 2.43 12.09 -11.97
C PRO A 30 2.53 13.08 -10.79
N ALA A 31 2.83 14.36 -11.03
CA ALA A 31 2.91 15.34 -9.95
C ALA A 31 1.55 15.57 -9.27
N ILE A 32 0.45 15.44 -10.03
CA ILE A 32 -0.92 15.67 -9.53
C ILE A 32 -1.25 14.69 -8.40
N ILE A 33 -0.97 13.39 -8.58
CA ILE A 33 -1.26 12.40 -7.55
C ILE A 33 -0.37 12.58 -6.32
N VAL A 34 0.91 12.91 -6.51
CA VAL A 34 1.85 13.13 -5.39
C VAL A 34 1.40 14.31 -4.53
N VAL A 35 1.09 15.45 -5.16
CA VAL A 35 0.63 16.65 -4.44
C VAL A 35 -0.70 16.35 -3.73
N THR A 36 -1.65 15.73 -4.43
CA THR A 36 -2.98 15.44 -3.86
C THR A 36 -2.88 14.48 -2.67
N PHE A 37 -2.05 13.43 -2.76
CA PHE A 37 -1.86 12.48 -1.68
C PHE A 37 -1.26 13.13 -0.43
N ILE A 38 -0.22 13.96 -0.60
CA ILE A 38 0.38 14.70 0.52
C ILE A 38 -0.66 15.62 1.18
N LEU A 39 -1.47 16.30 0.36
CA LEU A 39 -2.49 17.22 0.82
C LEU A 39 -3.66 16.49 1.52
N GLY A 40 -4.05 15.32 1.02
CA GLY A 40 -5.04 14.44 1.63
C GLY A 40 -4.59 13.95 3.01
N VAL A 41 -3.35 13.47 3.13
CA VAL A 41 -2.76 13.09 4.43
C VAL A 41 -2.72 14.27 5.40
N LEU A 42 -2.31 15.45 4.94
CA LEU A 42 -2.30 16.67 5.76
C LEU A 42 -3.71 17.06 6.23
N LEU A 43 -4.71 16.96 5.36
CA LEU A 43 -6.11 17.23 5.70
C LEU A 43 -6.65 16.25 6.74
N ILE A 44 -6.38 14.95 6.59
CA ILE A 44 -6.77 13.94 7.58
C ILE A 44 -6.07 14.22 8.91
N TYR A 45 -4.78 14.55 8.88
CA TYR A 45 -4.01 14.86 10.08
C TYR A 45 -4.55 16.10 10.82
N ALA A 46 -4.84 17.19 10.08
CA ALA A 46 -5.43 18.39 10.64
C ALA A 46 -6.84 18.11 11.20
N SER A 47 -7.66 17.35 10.47
CA SER A 47 -9.00 16.95 10.89
C SER A 47 -8.97 16.12 12.17
N ARG A 48 -7.94 15.27 12.34
CA ARG A 48 -7.75 14.46 13.56
C ARG A 48 -7.58 15.31 14.81
N ARG A 49 -6.99 16.51 14.72
CA ARG A 49 -6.82 17.43 15.86
C ARG A 49 -8.12 18.11 16.30
N THR A 50 -9.16 18.07 15.47
CA THR A 50 -10.46 18.71 15.76
C THR A 50 -11.48 17.77 16.40
N ILE A 51 -11.11 16.51 16.66
CA ILE A 51 -11.97 15.52 17.31
C ILE A 51 -12.04 15.82 18.80
N SER A 52 -13.23 16.16 19.29
CA SER A 52 -13.46 16.60 20.68
C SER A 52 -13.97 15.48 21.59
N ASP A 53 -14.39 14.36 21.00
CA ASP A 53 -15.05 13.25 21.69
C ASP A 53 -14.20 12.00 21.46
N ARG A 54 -13.12 11.92 22.24
CA ARG A 54 -12.10 10.89 22.10
C ARG A 54 -12.22 9.95 23.29
N THR A 55 -13.18 9.03 23.20
CA THR A 55 -13.34 7.95 24.15
C THR A 55 -12.31 6.87 23.81
N ASP A 56 -11.06 7.09 24.24
CA ASP A 56 -10.00 6.07 24.14
C ASP A 56 -10.23 5.05 25.27
N ASP A 57 -11.09 4.07 25.01
CA ASP A 57 -11.20 2.88 25.85
C ASP A 57 -10.02 1.95 25.52
N GLU A 58 -9.23 1.56 26.53
CA GLU A 58 -8.02 0.75 26.35
C GLU A 58 -8.31 -0.54 25.57
N ARG A 59 -9.51 -1.12 25.79
CA ARG A 59 -9.97 -2.32 25.10
C ARG A 59 -10.25 -2.07 23.61
N SER A 60 -10.79 -0.92 23.26
CA SER A 60 -11.03 -0.53 21.86
C SER A 60 -9.72 -0.25 21.11
N ALA A 61 -8.72 0.30 21.81
CA ALA A 61 -7.38 0.48 21.24
C ALA A 61 -6.71 -0.86 20.92
N LEU A 62 -6.77 -1.83 21.82
CA LEU A 62 -6.24 -3.17 21.61
C LEU A 62 -6.95 -3.91 20.45
N ILE A 63 -8.27 -3.79 20.34
CA ILE A 63 -9.02 -4.37 19.22
C ILE A 63 -8.60 -3.72 17.89
N THR A 64 -8.44 -2.40 17.87
CA THR A 64 -8.02 -1.66 16.67
C THR A 64 -6.59 -2.04 16.26
N GLN A 65 -5.68 -2.23 17.21
CA GLN A 65 -4.32 -2.69 16.95
C GLN A 65 -4.29 -4.11 16.39
N LYS A 66 -5.07 -5.04 16.97
CA LYS A 66 -5.16 -6.43 16.51
C LYS A 66 -5.79 -6.52 15.11
N ALA A 67 -6.84 -5.73 14.85
CA ALA A 67 -7.44 -5.62 13.52
C ALA A 67 -6.48 -4.97 12.51
N GLY A 68 -5.74 -3.95 12.92
CA GLY A 68 -4.69 -3.30 12.12
C GLY A 68 -3.58 -4.28 11.72
N ALA A 69 -3.12 -5.12 12.65
CA ALA A 69 -2.11 -6.14 12.35
C ALA A 69 -2.61 -7.16 11.31
N ARG A 70 -3.84 -7.66 11.46
CA ARG A 70 -4.44 -8.62 10.51
C ARG A 70 -4.68 -8.02 9.12
N THR A 71 -5.18 -6.79 9.06
CA THR A 71 -5.38 -6.10 7.78
C THR A 71 -4.06 -5.80 7.08
N LEU A 72 -3.01 -5.50 7.86
CA LEU A 72 -1.66 -5.34 7.34
C LEU A 72 -1.11 -6.65 6.78
N GLU A 73 -1.27 -7.79 7.47
CA GLU A 73 -0.89 -9.13 6.94
C GLU A 73 -1.54 -9.40 5.57
N ILE A 74 -2.84 -9.15 5.43
CA ILE A 74 -3.58 -9.36 4.16
C ILE A 74 -3.08 -8.39 3.09
N PHE A 75 -2.85 -7.13 3.45
CA PHE A 75 -2.30 -6.13 2.54
C PHE A 75 -0.95 -6.58 1.96
N TRP A 76 -0.06 -7.16 2.76
CA TRP A 76 1.23 -7.69 2.30
C TRP A 76 1.07 -8.78 1.23
N ILE A 77 0.16 -9.72 1.43
CA ILE A 77 -0.11 -10.81 0.47
C ILE A 77 -0.62 -10.23 -0.84
N LEU A 78 -1.55 -9.29 -0.78
CA LEU A 78 -2.17 -8.67 -1.95
C LEU A 78 -1.15 -7.81 -2.71
N PHE A 79 -0.33 -7.05 -1.99
CA PHE A 79 0.75 -6.24 -2.54
C PHE A 79 1.83 -7.10 -3.22
N PHE A 80 2.19 -8.24 -2.62
CA PHE A 80 3.08 -9.23 -3.22
C PHE A 80 2.49 -9.81 -4.52
N ALA A 81 1.22 -10.23 -4.51
CA ALA A 81 0.55 -10.80 -5.68
C ALA A 81 0.48 -9.82 -6.86
N ILE A 82 0.13 -8.55 -6.62
CA ILE A 82 0.09 -7.51 -7.65
C ILE A 82 1.49 -7.24 -8.21
N SER A 83 2.49 -7.17 -7.34
CA SER A 83 3.88 -6.93 -7.73
C SER A 83 4.43 -8.08 -8.60
N LEU A 84 4.15 -9.32 -8.20
CA LEU A 84 4.55 -10.51 -8.96
C LEU A 84 3.83 -10.55 -10.31
N GLY A 85 2.54 -10.25 -10.34
CA GLY A 85 1.76 -10.13 -11.57
C GLY A 85 2.32 -9.06 -12.51
N SER A 86 2.72 -7.90 -11.98
CA SER A 86 3.32 -6.81 -12.77
C SER A 86 4.68 -7.20 -13.34
N LEU A 87 5.49 -7.95 -12.58
CA LEU A 87 6.77 -8.46 -13.05
C LEU A 87 6.58 -9.53 -14.13
N VAL A 88 5.66 -10.49 -13.90
CA VAL A 88 5.33 -11.50 -14.91
C VAL A 88 4.81 -10.82 -16.16
N MET A 89 3.85 -9.89 -16.10
CA MET A 89 3.34 -9.21 -17.30
C MET A 89 4.41 -8.34 -17.99
N GLY A 90 5.24 -7.63 -17.23
CA GLY A 90 6.29 -6.77 -17.77
C GLY A 90 7.49 -7.54 -18.38
N PHE A 91 7.74 -8.77 -17.94
CA PHE A 91 8.83 -9.62 -18.41
C PHE A 91 8.35 -10.91 -19.11
N ALA A 92 7.04 -11.08 -19.35
CA ALA A 92 6.38 -12.27 -19.93
C ALA A 92 6.76 -12.59 -21.38
N THR A 93 7.70 -11.86 -21.97
CA THR A 93 8.45 -12.30 -23.15
C THR A 93 9.84 -12.85 -22.79
N PRO A 94 10.01 -13.82 -21.85
CA PRO A 94 11.34 -14.30 -21.49
C PRO A 94 11.90 -15.32 -22.49
N LEU A 95 11.11 -15.77 -23.49
CA LEU A 95 11.50 -16.82 -24.43
C LEU A 95 11.85 -16.33 -25.84
N GLY A 96 11.79 -15.02 -26.12
CA GLY A 96 12.08 -14.48 -27.46
C GLY A 96 11.15 -15.00 -28.57
N ILE A 97 10.09 -15.73 -28.23
CA ILE A 97 9.08 -16.20 -29.18
C ILE A 97 8.18 -15.00 -29.48
N PRO A 98 8.18 -14.49 -30.74
CA PRO A 98 7.27 -13.42 -31.10
C PRO A 98 5.84 -13.92 -30.86
N PRO A 99 4.98 -13.13 -30.19
CA PRO A 99 3.58 -13.48 -30.08
C PRO A 99 3.01 -13.68 -31.49
N PRO A 100 2.09 -14.64 -31.70
CA PRO A 100 1.44 -14.82 -32.99
C PRO A 100 0.87 -13.48 -33.46
N PRO A 101 0.95 -13.16 -34.77
CA PRO A 101 0.55 -11.86 -35.29
C PRO A 101 -0.90 -11.59 -34.89
N LYS A 102 -1.08 -10.66 -33.94
CA LYS A 102 -2.40 -10.24 -33.49
C LYS A 102 -3.03 -9.37 -34.58
N PRO A 103 -4.32 -9.54 -34.91
CA PRO A 103 -5.01 -8.73 -35.90
C PRO A 103 -5.26 -7.27 -35.46
N PHE A 104 -4.89 -6.89 -34.24
CA PHE A 104 -5.18 -5.57 -33.67
C PHE A 104 -3.92 -4.70 -33.60
N PRO A 105 -4.02 -3.41 -33.99
CA PRO A 105 -2.89 -2.48 -33.99
C PRO A 105 -2.32 -2.28 -32.58
N ARG A 106 -0.99 -2.18 -32.52
CA ARG A 106 -0.22 -1.88 -31.30
C ARG A 106 -0.74 -0.59 -30.67
N VAL A 107 -1.11 -0.66 -29.40
CA VAL A 107 -1.08 0.52 -28.53
C VAL A 107 0.40 0.94 -28.45
N PRO A 108 0.75 2.23 -28.66
CA PRO A 108 2.13 2.68 -28.56
C PRO A 108 2.71 2.30 -27.20
N HIS A 109 3.94 1.77 -27.17
CA HIS A 109 4.70 1.51 -25.95
C HIS A 109 5.13 2.82 -25.28
N ASP A 110 4.17 3.62 -24.83
CA ASP A 110 4.34 4.64 -23.79
C ASP A 110 3.95 4.03 -22.44
N GLU A 111 4.31 2.76 -22.23
CA GLU A 111 3.98 2.05 -21.01
C GLU A 111 4.97 2.51 -19.92
N PRO A 112 4.50 3.03 -18.77
CA PRO A 112 5.39 3.30 -17.65
C PRO A 112 5.97 1.96 -17.21
N ASN A 113 7.19 1.64 -17.66
CA ASN A 113 8.03 0.48 -17.35
C ASN A 113 7.48 -0.46 -16.25
N LEU A 114 6.37 -1.16 -16.53
CA LEU A 114 5.55 -1.82 -15.52
C LEU A 114 6.33 -2.96 -14.86
N GLY A 115 7.18 -3.61 -15.66
CA GLY A 115 8.14 -4.61 -15.20
C GLY A 115 9.19 -4.02 -14.24
N TYR A 116 9.79 -2.87 -14.55
CA TYR A 116 10.79 -2.26 -13.65
C TYR A 116 10.16 -1.73 -12.36
N PHE A 117 8.93 -1.21 -12.43
CA PHE A 117 8.17 -0.82 -11.24
C PHE A 117 7.88 -2.03 -10.34
N GLY A 118 7.39 -3.14 -10.93
CA GLY A 118 7.17 -4.40 -10.20
C GLY A 118 8.46 -5.00 -9.63
N LEU A 119 9.59 -4.87 -10.34
CA LEU A 119 10.91 -5.33 -9.89
C LEU A 119 11.43 -4.50 -8.72
N LEU A 120 11.35 -3.16 -8.80
CA LEU A 120 11.72 -2.27 -7.70
C LEU A 120 10.85 -2.52 -6.47
N GLN A 121 9.55 -2.73 -6.67
CA GLN A 121 8.60 -3.06 -5.62
C GLN A 121 8.92 -4.42 -4.97
N MET A 122 9.31 -5.44 -5.76
CA MET A 122 9.79 -6.74 -5.28
C MET A 122 11.06 -6.63 -4.45
N ILE A 123 12.04 -5.82 -4.87
CA ILE A 123 13.28 -5.59 -4.11
C ILE A 123 12.96 -4.96 -2.76
N LEU A 124 12.09 -3.95 -2.72
CA LEU A 124 11.68 -3.30 -1.48
C LEU A 124 10.92 -4.26 -0.55
N LEU A 125 10.00 -5.07 -1.09
CA LEU A 125 9.30 -6.14 -0.37
C LEU A 125 10.30 -7.11 0.28
N CYS A 126 11.26 -7.58 -0.51
CA CYS A 126 12.29 -8.49 -0.05
C CYS A 126 13.14 -7.85 1.07
N GLY A 127 13.58 -6.61 0.86
CA GLY A 127 14.32 -5.83 1.87
C GLY A 127 13.54 -5.68 3.18
N MET A 128 12.24 -5.45 3.12
CA MET A 128 11.40 -5.35 4.32
C MET A 128 11.25 -6.69 5.05
N VAL A 129 11.10 -7.81 4.33
CA VAL A 129 11.10 -9.15 4.93
C VAL A 129 12.43 -9.44 5.62
N PHE A 130 13.57 -9.11 4.98
CA PHE A 130 14.89 -9.26 5.58
C PHE A 130 15.06 -8.39 6.83
N LEU A 131 14.60 -7.13 6.81
CA LEU A 131 14.60 -6.27 7.99
C LEU A 131 13.74 -6.87 9.11
N TYR A 132 12.53 -7.33 8.80
CA TYR A 132 11.64 -7.96 9.78
C TYR A 132 12.28 -9.20 10.42
N ILE A 133 12.84 -10.10 9.62
CA ILE A 133 13.55 -11.30 10.13
C ILE A 133 14.79 -10.88 10.94
N GLY A 134 15.57 -9.90 10.45
CA GLY A 134 16.75 -9.40 11.13
C GLY A 134 16.42 -8.80 12.49
N PHE A 135 15.39 -7.95 12.57
CA PHE A 135 14.88 -7.41 13.83
C PHE A 135 14.35 -8.52 14.73
N ARG A 136 13.56 -9.47 14.20
CA ARG A 136 13.04 -10.59 14.97
C ARG A 136 14.18 -11.40 15.59
N VAL A 137 15.21 -11.75 14.83
CA VAL A 137 16.37 -12.50 15.33
C VAL A 137 17.18 -11.69 16.33
N TYR A 138 17.41 -10.39 16.08
CA TYR A 138 18.13 -9.52 16.99
C TYR A 138 17.41 -9.38 18.34
N TYR A 139 16.11 -9.10 18.31
CA TYR A 139 15.29 -8.95 19.51
C TYR A 139 15.12 -10.29 20.24
N ALA A 140 14.90 -11.40 19.53
CA ALA A 140 14.82 -12.73 20.15
C ALA A 140 16.12 -13.11 20.86
N ARG A 141 17.29 -12.79 20.28
CA ARG A 141 18.58 -13.02 20.96
C ARG A 141 18.81 -12.10 22.16
N LYS A 142 18.33 -10.86 22.10
CA LYS A 142 18.60 -9.83 23.12
C LYS A 142 17.62 -9.86 24.29
N TYR A 143 16.37 -10.26 24.05
CA TYR A 143 15.29 -10.22 25.04
C TYR A 143 14.66 -11.59 25.33
N GLY A 144 15.10 -12.68 24.69
CA GLY A 144 14.57 -14.03 24.90
C GLY A 144 13.33 -14.33 24.04
N GLU A 145 13.08 -15.63 23.78
CA GLU A 145 11.91 -16.12 23.02
C GLU A 145 10.59 -15.63 23.63
N TRP A 146 9.76 -15.00 22.81
CA TRP A 146 8.42 -14.51 23.17
C TRP A 146 7.36 -15.62 23.35
N ASP A 147 7.71 -16.90 23.14
CA ASP A 147 6.78 -18.04 23.19
C ASP A 147 6.61 -18.64 24.60
N LYS A 148 7.10 -17.96 25.64
CA LYS A 148 6.80 -18.29 27.03
C LYS A 148 6.31 -17.04 27.72
N ASP A 149 4.98 -16.90 27.77
CA ASP A 149 4.19 -16.15 28.75
C ASP A 149 2.98 -15.48 28.06
N GLU A 150 2.06 -16.29 27.52
CA GLU A 150 0.58 -16.11 27.54
C GLU A 150 -0.12 -17.09 26.58
N GLU A 151 -0.14 -18.37 27.01
CA GLU A 151 -1.18 -19.42 26.89
C GLU A 151 -0.55 -20.83 26.95
#